data_AF-A0A389M4V6-F1
#
_entry.id   AF-A0A389M4V6-F1
#
_cell.length_a   1.000
_cell.length_b   1.000
_cell.length_c   1.000
_cell.angle_alpha   90.00
_cell.angle_beta   90.00
_cell.angle_gamma   90.00
#
_symmetry.space_group_name_H-M   'P 1'
#
loop_
_entity.id
_entity.type
_entity.pdbx_description
1 polymer ?
#
loop_
_entity_poly.entity_id
_entity_poly.type
_entity_poly.pdbx_seq_one_letter_code
_entity_poly.pdbx_strand_id
1 'polypeptide(L)'
;MNKKLDKDKNKDEHTLSVDAQMHIEQMHSGHMGIEQAHLESVLGVSDLPLDPNQEFLDSRTFGERVSDRISAFGGSWTFIIIFMLTLCAWALLNTAILGPLHDSFDPYPYIFLNLILSMLAAIQAPIIMMSQVRQNARDRHEAQIDHDVNVRSDIAISLVAKRMDDMAQQLANISKLLEQKQEYQQNISKIKEQIKAHIDVPICKLRTNLNNPRIINNAIN
;
A
#
# COMPACT_ATOMS: atom_id res chain seq x y z
N MET A 1 26.24 53.62 -33.57
CA MET A 1 26.37 52.25 -34.10
C MET A 1 26.41 51.20 -32.98
N ASN A 2 25.58 51.34 -31.92
CA ASN A 2 25.76 50.56 -30.67
C ASN A 2 24.43 50.13 -30.01
N LYS A 3 23.33 50.01 -30.76
CA LYS A 3 22.00 49.63 -30.23
C LYS A 3 21.46 48.32 -30.81
N LYS A 4 22.13 47.78 -31.85
CA LYS A 4 21.76 46.52 -32.52
C LYS A 4 22.51 45.32 -31.94
N LEU A 5 23.74 45.50 -31.48
CA LEU A 5 24.56 44.44 -30.87
C LEU A 5 24.09 44.04 -29.45
N ASP A 6 23.40 44.94 -28.75
CA ASP A 6 22.93 44.72 -27.38
C ASP A 6 21.60 43.94 -27.34
N LYS A 7 20.83 44.01 -28.43
CA LYS A 7 19.54 43.32 -28.56
C LYS A 7 19.66 41.85 -28.96
N ASP A 8 20.68 41.49 -29.74
CA ASP A 8 20.96 40.08 -30.04
C ASP A 8 21.52 39.39 -28.80
N LYS A 9 22.55 39.94 -28.13
CA LYS A 9 23.13 39.33 -26.92
C LYS A 9 22.10 38.99 -25.83
N ASN A 10 21.15 39.89 -25.55
CA ASN A 10 20.11 39.65 -24.54
C ASN A 10 19.12 38.54 -24.95
N LYS A 11 18.84 38.41 -26.26
CA LYS A 11 17.96 37.37 -26.79
C LYS A 11 18.63 36.00 -26.73
N ASP A 12 19.93 35.96 -27.01
CA ASP A 12 20.77 34.76 -27.03
C ASP A 12 20.96 34.20 -25.60
N GLU A 13 21.18 35.08 -24.61
CA GLU A 13 21.32 34.73 -23.18
C GLU A 13 20.00 34.18 -22.60
N HIS A 14 18.85 34.75 -23.01
CA HIS A 14 17.54 34.27 -22.58
C HIS A 14 17.18 32.92 -23.23
N THR A 15 17.54 32.70 -24.49
CA THR A 15 17.34 31.39 -25.15
C THR A 15 18.26 30.31 -24.57
N LEU A 16 19.51 30.64 -24.23
CA LEU A 16 20.44 29.68 -23.63
C LEU A 16 20.02 29.27 -22.19
N SER A 17 19.44 30.22 -21.43
CA SER A 17 18.91 29.97 -20.08
C SER A 17 17.61 29.16 -20.11
N VAL A 18 16.71 29.43 -21.08
CA VAL A 18 15.46 28.68 -21.25
C VAL A 18 15.71 27.27 -21.79
N ASP A 19 16.66 27.08 -22.72
CA ASP A 19 17.04 25.73 -23.18
C ASP A 19 17.75 24.92 -22.09
N ALA A 20 18.59 25.55 -21.27
CA ALA A 20 19.21 24.90 -20.11
C ALA A 20 18.15 24.52 -19.05
N GLN A 21 17.16 25.37 -18.79
CA GLN A 21 16.05 25.07 -17.88
C GLN A 21 15.11 23.99 -18.43
N MET A 22 14.84 23.99 -19.74
CA MET A 22 14.04 22.95 -20.40
C MET A 22 14.74 21.59 -20.36
N HIS A 23 16.08 21.56 -20.49
CA HIS A 23 16.87 20.33 -20.41
C HIS A 23 16.97 19.77 -18.98
N ILE A 24 17.01 20.64 -17.96
CA ILE A 24 16.98 20.25 -16.54
C ILE A 24 15.60 19.73 -16.14
N GLU A 25 14.52 20.34 -16.63
CA GLU A 25 13.14 19.90 -16.38
C GLU A 25 12.84 18.57 -17.12
N GLN A 26 13.40 18.37 -18.33
CA GLN A 26 13.34 17.10 -19.07
C GLN A 26 14.17 15.98 -18.42
N MET A 27 15.34 16.28 -17.84
CA MET A 27 16.11 15.27 -17.08
C MET A 27 15.40 14.85 -15.79
N HIS A 28 14.77 15.78 -15.06
CA HIS A 28 14.04 15.44 -13.83
C HIS A 28 12.74 14.68 -14.10
N SER A 29 12.03 15.03 -15.18
CA SER A 29 10.81 14.34 -15.61
C SER A 29 11.10 12.92 -16.16
N GLY A 30 12.26 12.72 -16.79
CA GLY A 30 12.68 11.42 -17.32
C GLY A 30 13.17 10.44 -16.24
N HIS A 31 13.89 10.91 -15.22
CA HIS A 31 14.38 10.04 -14.15
C HIS A 31 13.29 9.60 -13.17
N MET A 32 12.29 10.44 -12.89
CA MET A 32 11.16 10.03 -12.04
C MET A 32 10.28 8.96 -12.69
N GLY A 33 10.18 8.94 -14.03
CA GLY A 33 9.40 7.93 -14.76
C GLY A 33 10.12 6.59 -14.88
N ILE A 34 11.45 6.60 -15.07
CA ILE A 34 12.23 5.36 -15.24
C ILE A 34 12.41 4.64 -13.89
N GLU A 35 12.59 5.38 -12.78
CA GLU A 35 12.64 4.75 -11.46
C GLU A 35 11.28 4.18 -11.05
N GLN A 36 10.18 4.90 -11.34
CA GLN A 36 8.83 4.40 -11.03
C GLN A 36 8.41 3.22 -11.90
N ALA A 37 8.69 3.24 -13.21
CA ALA A 37 8.40 2.09 -14.07
C ALA A 37 9.27 0.87 -13.70
N HIS A 38 10.50 1.11 -13.25
CA HIS A 38 11.37 0.04 -12.76
C HIS A 38 10.90 -0.50 -11.40
N LEU A 39 10.56 0.36 -10.45
CA LEU A 39 9.95 0.00 -9.16
C LEU A 39 8.60 -0.71 -9.35
N GLU A 40 7.77 -0.29 -10.30
CA GLU A 40 6.49 -0.91 -10.64
C GLU A 40 6.68 -2.30 -11.29
N SER A 41 7.69 -2.45 -12.16
CA SER A 41 8.07 -3.76 -12.74
C SER A 41 8.73 -4.71 -11.73
N VAL A 42 9.41 -4.16 -10.71
CA VAL A 42 10.06 -4.92 -9.63
C VAL A 42 9.06 -5.24 -8.51
N LEU A 43 8.04 -4.41 -8.29
CA LEU A 43 7.03 -4.58 -7.24
C LEU A 43 5.75 -5.28 -7.72
N GLY A 44 5.64 -5.63 -9.01
CA GLY A 44 4.76 -6.70 -9.50
C GLY A 44 3.37 -6.73 -8.87
N VAL A 45 2.68 -5.59 -8.79
CA VAL A 45 1.38 -5.45 -8.11
C VAL A 45 0.28 -6.33 -8.76
N SER A 46 0.55 -6.88 -9.94
CA SER A 46 -0.32 -7.78 -10.71
C SER A 46 -0.27 -9.26 -10.34
N ASP A 47 0.76 -9.76 -9.64
CA ASP A 47 0.93 -11.18 -9.30
C ASP A 47 0.84 -11.39 -7.78
N LEU A 48 -0.32 -11.11 -7.17
CA LEU A 48 -0.58 -11.45 -5.76
C LEU A 48 -1.10 -12.89 -5.67
N PRO A 49 -0.29 -13.91 -5.31
CA PRO A 49 -0.84 -15.19 -4.92
C PRO A 49 -1.46 -14.96 -3.54
N LEU A 50 -2.80 -14.89 -3.50
CA LEU A 50 -3.51 -15.18 -2.28
C LEU A 50 -3.19 -16.64 -1.93
N ASP A 51 -2.36 -16.82 -0.91
CA ASP A 51 -2.56 -17.78 0.18
C ASP A 51 -1.23 -18.41 0.66
N PRO A 52 -0.49 -17.73 1.55
CA PRO A 52 0.72 -18.28 2.16
C PRO A 52 0.45 -19.48 3.08
N ASN A 53 -0.82 -19.84 3.36
CA ASN A 53 -1.13 -21.01 4.19
C ASN A 53 -1.08 -22.34 3.43
N GLN A 54 -1.04 -22.35 2.09
CA GLN A 54 -1.11 -23.60 1.33
C GLN A 54 0.16 -24.45 1.43
N GLU A 55 1.33 -23.85 1.65
CA GLU A 55 2.60 -24.60 1.79
C GLU A 55 2.72 -25.34 3.14
N PHE A 56 2.02 -24.93 4.19
CA PHE A 56 2.17 -25.51 5.53
C PHE A 56 1.35 -26.78 5.80
N LEU A 57 0.42 -27.14 4.91
CA LEU A 57 -0.53 -28.22 5.16
C LEU A 57 -0.02 -29.62 4.78
N ASP A 58 1.00 -29.73 3.92
CA ASP A 58 1.30 -30.99 3.23
C ASP A 58 2.32 -31.92 3.95
N SER A 59 2.83 -31.54 5.13
CA SER A 59 3.93 -32.25 5.80
C SER A 59 3.62 -32.76 7.21
N ARG A 60 2.40 -33.26 7.49
CA ARG A 60 2.07 -33.74 8.86
C ARG A 60 2.38 -35.22 9.07
N THR A 61 3.36 -35.51 9.92
CA THR A 61 3.73 -36.89 10.32
C THR A 61 2.71 -37.49 11.29
N PHE A 62 2.54 -38.82 11.31
CA PHE A 62 1.56 -39.49 12.18
C PHE A 62 1.74 -39.18 13.68
N GLY A 63 2.99 -39.01 14.14
CA GLY A 63 3.31 -38.62 15.51
C GLY A 63 2.88 -37.19 15.87
N GLU A 64 2.87 -36.27 14.90
CA GLU A 64 2.42 -34.90 15.10
C GLU A 64 0.90 -34.81 15.32
N ARG A 65 0.13 -35.65 14.61
CA ARG A 65 -1.34 -35.73 14.76
C ARG A 65 -1.74 -36.27 16.13
N VAL A 66 -0.97 -37.21 16.66
CA VAL A 66 -1.19 -37.79 17.99
C VAL A 66 -0.80 -36.81 19.09
N SER A 67 0.33 -36.12 18.97
CA SER A 67 0.74 -35.08 19.92
C SER A 67 -0.26 -33.92 19.97
N ASP A 68 -0.77 -33.45 18.83
CA ASP A 68 -1.74 -32.34 18.80
C ASP A 68 -3.04 -32.72 19.52
N ARG A 69 -3.49 -33.98 19.38
CA ARG A 69 -4.68 -34.49 20.07
C ARG A 69 -4.45 -34.63 21.58
N ILE A 70 -3.26 -35.07 22.00
CA ILE A 70 -2.89 -35.22 23.42
C ILE A 70 -2.73 -33.86 24.09
N SER A 71 -2.09 -32.88 23.45
CA SER A 71 -1.96 -31.51 23.96
C SER A 71 -3.32 -30.83 24.10
N ALA A 72 -4.22 -31.01 23.13
CA ALA A 72 -5.59 -30.49 23.21
C ALA A 72 -6.42 -31.15 24.32
N PHE A 73 -6.21 -32.44 24.59
CA PHE A 73 -6.93 -33.16 25.64
C PHE A 73 -6.37 -32.87 27.04
N GLY A 74 -5.06 -32.74 27.18
CA GLY A 74 -4.38 -32.47 28.46
C GLY A 74 -4.59 -31.05 29.00
N GLY A 75 -4.96 -30.08 28.15
CA GLY A 75 -5.27 -28.69 28.55
C GLY A 75 -6.74 -28.42 28.88
N SER A 76 -7.62 -29.41 28.75
CA SER A 76 -9.06 -29.24 28.96
C SER A 76 -9.45 -29.38 30.44
N TRP A 77 -10.34 -28.51 30.91
CA TRP A 77 -10.95 -28.58 32.25
C TRP A 77 -11.64 -29.92 32.52
N THR A 78 -12.19 -30.57 31.48
CA THR A 78 -12.86 -31.88 31.61
C THR A 78 -11.87 -33.00 31.96
N PHE A 79 -10.64 -32.95 31.46
CA PHE A 79 -9.61 -33.95 31.78
C PHE A 79 -9.23 -33.90 33.26
N ILE A 80 -9.04 -32.69 33.81
CA ILE A 80 -8.70 -32.47 35.22
C ILE A 80 -9.79 -33.07 36.14
N ILE A 81 -11.06 -32.87 35.80
CA ILE A 81 -12.20 -33.39 36.58
C ILE A 81 -12.25 -34.93 36.54
N ILE A 82 -12.12 -35.54 35.36
CA ILE A 82 -12.13 -37.01 35.22
C ILE A 82 -10.93 -37.64 35.94
N PHE A 83 -9.75 -37.01 35.85
CA PHE A 83 -8.53 -37.46 36.51
C PHE A 83 -8.69 -37.44 38.04
N MET A 84 -9.21 -36.34 38.59
CA MET A 84 -9.49 -36.23 40.04
C MET A 84 -10.54 -37.25 40.49
N LEU A 85 -11.62 -37.45 39.73
CA LEU A 85 -12.62 -38.47 40.03
C LEU A 85 -12.03 -39.88 40.02
N THR A 86 -11.12 -40.18 39.10
CA THR A 86 -10.44 -41.49 39.01
C THR A 86 -9.52 -41.71 40.21
N LEU A 87 -8.76 -40.69 40.63
CA LEU A 87 -7.94 -40.76 41.84
C LEU A 87 -8.79 -40.95 43.11
N CYS A 88 -9.88 -40.20 43.24
CA CYS A 88 -10.81 -40.34 44.35
C CYS A 88 -11.49 -41.72 44.35
N ALA A 89 -11.89 -42.24 43.19
CA ALA A 89 -12.47 -43.57 43.05
C ALA A 89 -11.48 -44.67 43.44
N TRP A 90 -10.21 -44.56 43.01
CA TRP A 90 -9.16 -45.52 43.36
C TRP A 90 -8.85 -45.51 44.86
N ALA A 91 -8.76 -44.31 45.45
CA ALA A 91 -8.58 -44.15 46.88
C ALA A 91 -9.77 -44.75 47.65
N LEU A 92 -11.02 -44.39 47.29
CA LEU A 92 -12.22 -44.93 47.94
C LEU A 92 -12.33 -46.45 47.82
N LEU A 93 -12.01 -47.02 46.65
CA LEU A 93 -12.03 -48.47 46.45
C LEU A 93 -11.01 -49.16 47.36
N ASN A 94 -9.78 -48.66 47.44
CA ASN A 94 -8.75 -49.26 48.28
C ASN A 94 -9.00 -49.03 49.79
N THR A 95 -9.41 -47.84 50.23
CA THR A 95 -9.64 -47.56 51.67
C THR A 95 -10.96 -48.12 52.19
N ALA A 96 -12.07 -47.88 51.47
CA ALA A 96 -13.40 -48.10 52.00
C ALA A 96 -13.94 -49.50 51.69
N ILE A 97 -13.51 -50.12 50.59
CA ILE A 97 -13.99 -51.42 50.15
C ILE A 97 -12.99 -52.52 50.49
N LEU A 98 -11.70 -52.35 50.18
CA LEU A 98 -10.67 -53.37 50.39
C LEU A 98 -9.97 -53.27 51.77
N GLY A 99 -9.97 -52.09 52.39
CA GLY A 99 -9.44 -51.87 53.74
C GLY A 99 -10.06 -52.75 54.83
N PRO A 100 -11.41 -52.81 54.93
CA PRO A 100 -12.09 -53.67 55.91
C PRO A 100 -11.97 -55.18 55.64
N LEU A 101 -11.67 -55.57 54.39
CA LEU A 101 -11.56 -56.98 53.98
C LEU A 101 -10.14 -57.55 54.14
N HIS A 102 -9.17 -56.79 54.65
CA HIS A 102 -7.76 -57.20 54.79
C HIS A 102 -7.06 -57.61 53.46
N ASP A 103 -7.68 -57.33 52.32
CA ASP A 103 -7.18 -57.65 50.97
C ASP A 103 -6.85 -56.36 50.22
N SER A 104 -6.12 -55.46 50.89
CA SER A 104 -5.78 -54.14 50.35
C SER A 104 -4.63 -54.24 49.35
N PHE A 105 -4.96 -54.04 48.07
CA PHE A 105 -4.00 -54.04 46.96
C PHE A 105 -3.00 -52.88 47.05
N ASP A 106 -3.43 -51.69 47.51
CA ASP A 106 -2.57 -50.53 47.77
C ASP A 106 -2.93 -49.86 49.12
N PRO A 107 -2.37 -50.32 50.25
CA PRO A 107 -2.61 -49.73 51.58
C PRO A 107 -2.09 -48.29 51.69
N TYR A 108 -2.72 -47.47 52.53
CA TYR A 108 -2.19 -46.15 52.88
C TYR A 108 -0.75 -46.29 53.39
N PRO A 109 0.28 -45.68 52.78
CA PRO A 109 0.30 -44.42 52.02
C PRO A 109 0.34 -44.49 50.46
N TYR A 110 -0.42 -45.40 49.83
CA TYR A 110 -0.63 -45.52 48.37
C TYR A 110 0.64 -45.45 47.50
N ILE A 111 1.55 -46.40 47.69
CA ILE A 111 2.87 -46.38 47.04
C ILE A 111 2.78 -46.52 45.52
N PHE A 112 1.80 -47.29 45.04
CA PHE A 112 1.64 -47.57 43.61
C PHE A 112 1.06 -46.36 42.86
N LEU A 113 0.04 -45.73 43.45
CA LEU A 113 -0.53 -44.50 42.92
C LEU A 113 0.51 -43.38 42.87
N ASN A 114 1.33 -43.26 43.92
CA ASN A 114 2.41 -42.28 43.96
C ASN A 114 3.49 -42.52 42.89
N LEU A 115 3.84 -43.79 42.63
CA LEU A 115 4.77 -44.17 41.57
C LEU A 115 4.25 -43.76 40.19
N ILE A 116 2.99 -44.08 39.89
CA ILE A 116 2.35 -43.72 38.61
C ILE A 116 2.26 -42.21 38.44
N LEU A 117 1.84 -41.47 39.48
CA LEU A 117 1.77 -40.01 39.44
C LEU A 117 3.14 -39.38 39.20
N SER A 118 4.19 -39.91 39.82
CA SER A 118 5.56 -39.42 39.63
C SER A 118 6.05 -39.64 38.20
N MET A 119 5.79 -40.82 37.62
CA MET A 119 6.13 -41.09 36.22
C MET A 119 5.32 -40.22 35.25
N LEU A 120 4.03 -40.02 35.52
CA LEU A 120 3.16 -39.16 34.71
C LEU A 120 3.65 -37.71 34.73
N ALA A 121 3.99 -37.18 35.90
CA ALA A 121 4.53 -35.83 36.05
C ALA A 121 5.87 -35.65 35.33
N ALA A 122 6.76 -36.64 35.38
CA ALA A 122 8.05 -36.59 34.71
C ALA A 122 7.92 -36.49 33.17
N ILE A 123 6.92 -37.16 32.58
CA ILE A 123 6.67 -37.16 31.14
C ILE A 123 5.91 -35.90 30.67
N GLN A 124 5.17 -35.23 31.57
CA GLN A 124 4.38 -34.05 31.20
C GLN A 124 5.24 -32.87 30.71
N ALA A 125 6.35 -32.55 31.39
CA ALA A 125 7.15 -31.38 31.06
C ALA A 125 7.75 -31.43 29.63
N PRO A 126 8.36 -32.54 29.17
CA PRO A 126 8.83 -32.66 27.78
C PRO A 126 7.72 -32.62 26.75
N ILE A 127 6.56 -33.23 27.01
CA ILE A 127 5.41 -33.22 26.07
C ILE A 127 4.88 -31.79 25.91
N ILE A 128 4.70 -31.08 27.03
CA ILE A 128 4.29 -29.67 27.03
C ILE A 128 5.32 -28.85 26.27
N MET A 129 6.61 -29.01 26.56
CA MET A 129 7.70 -28.28 25.90
C MET A 129 7.74 -28.55 24.38
N MET A 130 7.52 -29.79 23.94
CA MET A 130 7.51 -30.12 22.51
C MET A 130 6.31 -29.52 21.79
N SER A 131 5.14 -29.48 22.44
CA SER A 131 3.95 -28.84 21.89
C SER A 131 4.10 -27.31 21.81
N GLN A 132 4.75 -26.70 22.81
CA GLN A 132 5.06 -25.27 22.83
C GLN A 132 6.07 -24.89 21.75
N VAL A 133 7.15 -25.65 21.57
CA VAL A 133 8.15 -25.39 20.51
C VAL A 133 7.48 -25.38 19.12
N ARG A 134 6.54 -26.30 18.86
CA ARG A 134 5.80 -26.34 17.60
C ARG A 134 4.82 -25.19 17.44
N GLN A 135 4.11 -24.80 18.51
CA GLN A 135 3.21 -23.64 18.47
C GLN A 135 4.00 -22.35 18.23
N ASN A 136 5.08 -22.13 18.98
CA ASN A 136 5.94 -20.96 18.83
C ASN A 136 6.57 -20.88 17.43
N ALA A 137 6.91 -22.01 16.80
CA ALA A 137 7.42 -22.03 15.44
C ALA A 137 6.34 -21.58 14.42
N ARG A 138 5.09 -22.02 14.59
CA ARG A 138 3.96 -21.54 13.78
C ARG A 138 3.71 -20.05 14.00
N ASP A 139 3.63 -19.62 15.26
CA ASP A 139 3.36 -18.23 15.61
C ASP A 139 4.45 -17.29 15.04
N ARG A 140 5.73 -17.72 15.05
CA ARG A 140 6.82 -16.96 14.43
C ARG A 140 6.71 -16.88 12.91
N HIS A 141 6.27 -17.96 12.26
CA HIS A 141 6.09 -17.98 10.82
C HIS A 141 4.90 -17.09 10.39
N GLU A 142 3.78 -17.18 11.11
CA GLU A 142 2.62 -16.32 10.90
C GLU A 142 2.99 -14.84 11.09
N ALA A 143 3.76 -14.50 12.14
CA ALA A 143 4.25 -13.15 12.34
C ALA A 143 5.18 -12.64 11.23
N GLN A 144 5.97 -13.53 10.60
CA GLN A 144 6.81 -13.17 9.44
C GLN A 144 5.96 -12.86 8.21
N ILE A 145 4.96 -13.69 7.93
CA ILE A 145 4.02 -13.45 6.84
C ILE A 145 3.30 -12.12 7.04
N ASP A 146 2.76 -11.88 8.23
CA ASP A 146 2.03 -10.64 8.54
C ASP A 146 2.91 -9.41 8.36
N HIS A 147 4.17 -9.48 8.81
CA HIS A 147 5.14 -8.41 8.61
C HIS A 147 5.39 -8.13 7.12
N ASP A 148 5.62 -9.18 6.32
CA ASP A 148 5.88 -9.04 4.88
C ASP A 148 4.66 -8.49 4.14
N VAL A 149 3.45 -8.93 4.49
CA VAL A 149 2.19 -8.39 3.93
C VAL A 149 2.03 -6.92 4.31
N ASN A 150 2.35 -6.55 5.55
CA ASN A 150 2.27 -5.16 6.00
C ASN A 150 3.24 -4.26 5.22
N VAL A 151 4.51 -4.65 5.10
CA VAL A 151 5.52 -3.89 4.33
C VAL A 151 5.10 -3.74 2.87
N ARG A 152 4.57 -4.80 2.25
CA ARG A 152 4.07 -4.73 0.86
C ARG A 152 2.88 -3.78 0.73
N SER A 153 1.98 -3.79 1.70
CA SER A 153 0.83 -2.89 1.75
C SER A 153 1.27 -1.43 1.88
N ASP A 154 2.24 -1.13 2.75
CA ASP A 154 2.79 0.21 2.94
C ASP A 154 3.43 0.75 1.65
N ILE A 155 4.15 -0.10 0.91
CA ILE A 155 4.74 0.25 -0.39
C ILE A 155 3.63 0.54 -1.42
N ALA A 156 2.62 -0.31 -1.50
CA ALA A 156 1.50 -0.14 -2.43
C ALA A 156 0.74 1.17 -2.18
N ILE A 157 0.46 1.49 -0.91
CA ILE A 157 -0.19 2.76 -0.52
C ILE A 157 0.67 3.95 -0.91
N SER A 158 1.97 3.88 -0.63
CA SER A 158 2.93 4.95 -0.95
C SER A 158 3.03 5.20 -2.46
N LEU A 159 2.99 4.14 -3.27
CA LEU A 159 2.95 4.24 -4.73
C LEU A 159 1.67 4.92 -5.22
N VAL A 160 0.52 4.51 -4.70
CA VAL A 160 -0.77 5.12 -5.05
C VAL A 160 -0.79 6.60 -4.67
N ALA A 161 -0.28 6.96 -3.48
CA ALA A 161 -0.17 8.35 -3.05
C ALA A 161 0.70 9.18 -4.00
N LYS A 162 1.88 8.65 -4.38
CA LYS A 162 2.76 9.30 -5.37
C LYS A 162 2.05 9.52 -6.71
N ARG A 163 1.28 8.53 -7.16
CA ARG A 163 0.51 8.64 -8.41
C ARG A 163 -0.60 9.70 -8.31
N MET A 164 -1.24 9.83 -7.16
CA MET A 164 -2.22 10.90 -6.90
C MET A 164 -1.57 12.28 -6.92
N ASP A 165 -0.38 12.42 -6.35
CA ASP A 165 0.38 13.68 -6.39
C ASP A 165 0.79 14.06 -7.82
N ASP A 166 1.26 13.09 -8.62
CA ASP A 166 1.57 13.30 -10.03
C ASP A 166 0.33 13.78 -10.81
N MET A 167 -0.83 13.16 -10.56
CA MET A 167 -2.09 13.58 -11.17
C MET A 167 -2.51 14.99 -10.72
N ALA A 168 -2.34 15.32 -9.43
CA ALA A 168 -2.64 16.65 -8.91
C ALA A 168 -1.75 17.72 -9.57
N GLN A 169 -0.47 17.41 -9.78
CA GLN A 169 0.45 18.30 -10.49
C GLN A 169 0.07 18.48 -11.96
N GLN A 170 -0.32 17.40 -12.65
CA GLN A 170 -0.83 17.50 -14.03
C GLN A 170 -2.09 18.39 -14.11
N LEU A 171 -3.02 18.25 -13.17
CA LEU A 171 -4.20 19.10 -13.10
C LEU A 171 -3.84 20.58 -12.88
N ALA A 172 -2.85 20.86 -12.03
CA ALA A 172 -2.35 22.22 -11.80
C ALA A 172 -1.65 22.82 -13.05
N ASN A 173 -0.95 22.00 -13.82
CA ASN A 173 -0.36 22.45 -15.10
C ASN A 173 -1.45 22.74 -16.14
N ILE A 174 -2.48 21.89 -16.22
CA ILE A 174 -3.63 22.12 -17.11
C ILE A 174 -4.36 23.41 -16.73
N SER A 175 -4.58 23.68 -15.44
CA SER A 175 -5.25 24.92 -15.02
C SER A 175 -4.47 26.17 -15.44
N LYS A 176 -3.13 26.18 -15.28
CA LYS A 176 -2.28 27.28 -15.77
C LYS A 176 -2.36 27.48 -17.28
N LEU A 177 -2.35 26.39 -18.06
CA LEU A 177 -2.50 26.46 -19.53
C LEU A 177 -3.86 27.01 -19.93
N LEU A 178 -4.92 26.67 -19.20
CA LEU A 178 -6.27 27.22 -19.43
C LEU A 178 -6.32 28.72 -19.16
N GLU A 179 -5.70 29.20 -18.08
CA GLU A 179 -5.59 30.63 -17.76
C GLU A 179 -4.84 31.40 -18.86
N GLN A 180 -3.68 30.88 -19.30
CA GLN A 180 -2.93 31.49 -20.41
C GLN A 180 -3.76 31.53 -21.69
N LYS A 181 -4.46 30.44 -22.01
CA LYS A 181 -5.34 30.39 -23.19
C LYS A 181 -6.43 31.45 -23.11
N GLN A 182 -7.01 31.71 -21.93
CA GLN A 182 -7.99 32.77 -21.74
C GLN A 182 -7.39 34.17 -22.00
N GLU A 183 -6.17 34.43 -21.51
CA GLU A 183 -5.49 35.70 -21.76
C GLU A 183 -5.23 35.93 -23.26
N TYR A 184 -4.72 34.91 -23.97
CA TYR A 184 -4.55 35.00 -25.42
C TYR A 184 -5.86 35.29 -26.16
N GLN A 185 -6.95 34.64 -25.76
CA GLN A 185 -8.27 34.88 -26.35
C GLN A 185 -8.72 36.34 -26.13
N GLN A 186 -8.47 36.89 -24.94
CA GLN A 186 -8.81 38.27 -24.61
C GLN A 186 -7.93 39.28 -25.39
N ASN A 187 -6.66 38.97 -25.60
CA ASN A 187 -5.77 39.83 -26.38
C ASN A 187 -6.14 39.80 -27.87
N ILE A 188 -6.49 38.63 -28.41
CA ILE A 188 -6.99 38.50 -29.79
C ILE A 188 -8.29 39.29 -29.99
N SER A 189 -9.22 39.24 -29.04
CA SER A 189 -10.48 40.01 -29.16
C SER A 189 -10.23 41.52 -29.13
N LYS A 190 -9.35 42.00 -28.25
CA LYS A 190 -8.93 43.42 -28.23
C LYS A 190 -8.29 43.85 -29.56
N ILE A 191 -7.38 43.05 -30.11
CA ILE A 191 -6.73 43.34 -31.40
C ILE A 191 -7.76 43.37 -32.53
N LYS A 192 -8.68 42.39 -32.57
CA LYS A 192 -9.78 42.39 -33.56
C LYS A 192 -10.60 43.67 -33.49
N GLU A 193 -10.93 44.14 -32.29
CA GLU A 193 -11.70 45.37 -32.10
C GLU A 193 -10.91 46.61 -32.52
N GLN A 194 -9.62 46.69 -32.21
CA GLN A 194 -8.73 47.77 -32.64
C GLN A 194 -8.59 47.84 -34.16
N ILE A 195 -8.39 46.69 -34.83
CA ILE A 195 -8.30 46.62 -36.29
C ILE A 195 -9.63 47.05 -36.92
N LYS A 196 -10.76 46.58 -36.38
CA LYS A 196 -12.08 46.98 -36.85
C LYS A 196 -12.29 48.49 -36.75
N ALA A 197 -11.94 49.10 -35.61
CA ALA A 197 -12.00 50.55 -35.44
C ALA A 197 -11.06 51.30 -36.39
N HIS A 198 -9.86 50.77 -36.63
CA HIS A 198 -8.88 51.38 -37.52
C HIS A 198 -9.25 51.29 -39.00
N ILE A 199 -9.97 50.24 -39.43
CA ILE A 199 -10.41 50.05 -40.83
C ILE A 199 -11.75 50.76 -41.09
N ASP A 200 -12.75 50.57 -40.21
CA ASP A 200 -14.12 51.06 -40.47
C ASP A 200 -14.21 52.60 -40.47
N VAL A 201 -13.45 53.28 -39.61
CA VAL A 201 -13.46 54.76 -39.54
C VAL A 201 -12.99 55.42 -40.85
N PRO A 202 -11.82 55.07 -41.41
CA PRO A 202 -11.40 55.61 -42.70
C PRO A 202 -12.25 55.12 -43.89
N ILE A 203 -12.74 53.88 -43.89
CA ILE A 203 -13.66 53.41 -44.95
C ILE A 203 -14.96 54.23 -44.94
N CYS A 204 -15.50 54.52 -43.75
CA CYS A 204 -16.73 55.30 -43.59
C CYS A 204 -16.51 56.77 -44.02
N LYS A 205 -15.34 57.35 -43.69
CA LYS A 205 -14.94 58.68 -44.19
C LYS A 205 -14.74 58.73 -45.71
N LEU A 206 -14.15 57.70 -46.31
CA LEU A 206 -13.98 57.62 -47.76
C LEU A 206 -15.34 57.50 -48.47
N ARG A 207 -16.25 56.68 -47.92
CA ARG A 207 -17.61 56.53 -48.45
C ARG A 207 -18.42 57.82 -48.37
N THR A 208 -18.35 58.58 -47.27
CA THR A 208 -19.05 59.86 -47.16
C THR A 208 -18.46 60.94 -48.07
N ASN A 209 -17.13 60.92 -48.30
CA ASN A 209 -16.48 61.81 -49.27
C ASN A 209 -16.86 61.49 -50.73
N LEU A 210 -16.89 60.20 -51.09
CA LEU A 210 -17.30 59.74 -52.43
C LEU A 210 -18.78 60.01 -52.72
N ASN A 211 -19.64 60.05 -51.71
CA ASN A 211 -21.07 60.33 -51.87
C ASN A 211 -21.41 61.84 -51.71
N ASN A 212 -20.39 62.70 -51.67
CA ASN A 212 -20.58 64.15 -51.53
C ASN A 212 -20.87 64.78 -52.92
N PRO A 213 -22.07 65.35 -53.15
CA PRO A 213 -22.47 65.87 -54.45
C PRO A 213 -21.56 67.01 -54.96
N ARG A 214 -20.87 67.74 -54.07
CA ARG A 214 -19.89 68.77 -54.49
C ARG A 214 -18.63 68.18 -55.12
N ILE A 215 -18.14 67.04 -54.63
CA ILE A 215 -16.95 66.37 -55.17
C ILE A 215 -17.31 65.63 -56.46
N ILE A 216 -18.49 64.98 -56.48
CA ILE A 216 -19.00 64.28 -57.67
C ILE A 216 -19.19 65.26 -58.84
N ASN A 217 -19.83 66.42 -58.59
CA ASN A 217 -20.08 67.40 -59.64
C ASN A 217 -18.81 68.11 -60.15
N ASN A 218 -17.75 68.22 -59.32
CA ASN A 218 -16.44 68.73 -59.75
C ASN A 218 -15.60 67.71 -60.54
N ALA A 219 -15.95 66.42 -60.49
CA ALA A 219 -15.26 65.37 -61.24
C ALA A 219 -15.94 65.03 -62.58
N ILE A 220 -17.16 65.53 -62.82
CA ILE A 220 -17.97 65.28 -64.03
C ILE A 220 -17.93 66.47 -65.02
N ASN A 221 -17.50 67.65 -64.58
CA ASN A 221 -17.17 68.81 -65.43
C ASN A 221 -15.69 68.80 -65.82
#